data_AF-A0A7X3IJ05-F1
#
_entry.id   AF-A0A7X3IJ05-F1
#
_cell.length_a   1.000
_cell.length_b   1.000
_cell.length_c   1.000
_cell.angle_alpha   90.00
_cell.angle_beta   90.00
_cell.angle_gamma   90.00
#
_symmetry.space_group_name_H-M   'P 1'
#
loop_
_entity.id
_entity.type
_entity.pdbx_description
1 polymer ?
#
loop_
_entity_poly.entity_id
_entity_poly.type
_entity_poly.pdbx_seq_one_letter_code
_entity_poly.pdbx_strand_id
1 'polypeptide(L)'
;MKDKLKGLVLGLAIGTMLTGATAFAANGTTNIKVAIQKLGIYVDGTKKTSADAIIYNGTTYVPARSVSNAIGKEIGLVNGDLYIGKQPKMTITESQAISLVKKKYGVSSPKLHVEVDHLEGNSYVVHVYEVVIDDVKSGEGHTATYGWYYVDKSSGAITSMF
;
A
#
# COMPACT_ATOMS: atom_id res chain seq x y z
N MET A 1 15.26 11.85 57.36
CA MET A 1 15.40 10.97 56.18
C MET A 1 14.19 10.06 55.95
N LYS A 2 13.59 9.47 57.00
CA LYS A 2 12.43 8.56 56.88
C LYS A 2 11.20 9.18 56.19
N ASP A 3 10.86 10.44 56.48
CA ASP A 3 9.63 11.04 55.93
C ASP A 3 9.77 11.52 54.48
N LYS A 4 10.98 11.88 54.04
CA LYS A 4 11.27 12.15 52.62
C LYS A 4 11.21 10.87 51.77
N LEU A 5 11.65 9.75 52.33
CA LEU A 5 11.56 8.44 51.67
C LEU A 5 10.10 7.98 51.51
N LYS A 6 9.25 8.22 52.51
CA LYS A 6 7.80 7.96 52.40
C LYS A 6 7.14 8.79 51.31
N GLY A 7 7.49 10.08 51.20
CA GLY A 7 7.00 10.96 50.13
C GLY A 7 7.44 10.51 48.74
N LEU A 8 8.69 10.04 48.60
CA LEU A 8 9.21 9.49 47.35
C LEU A 8 8.48 8.20 46.93
N VAL A 9 8.25 7.27 47.88
CA VAL A 9 7.55 6.02 47.60
C VAL A 9 6.09 6.28 47.22
N LEU A 10 5.42 7.21 47.91
CA LEU A 10 4.05 7.59 47.57
C LEU A 10 3.95 8.28 46.21
N GLY A 11 4.89 9.18 45.91
CA GLY A 11 4.97 9.87 44.62
C GLY A 11 5.26 8.91 43.47
N LEU A 12 6.15 7.93 43.68
CA LEU A 12 6.45 6.90 42.68
C LEU A 12 5.25 5.97 42.46
N ALA A 13 4.53 5.58 43.51
CA ALA A 13 3.32 4.75 43.40
C ALA A 13 2.19 5.46 42.63
N ILE A 14 2.00 6.77 42.86
CA ILE A 14 1.03 7.56 42.10
C ILE A 14 1.52 7.77 40.67
N GLY A 15 2.81 8.05 40.48
CA GLY A 15 3.42 8.25 39.17
C GLY A 15 3.28 7.01 38.27
N THR A 16 3.55 5.81 38.79
CA THR A 16 3.41 4.56 38.03
C THR A 16 1.95 4.23 37.69
N MET A 17 0.99 4.64 38.53
CA MET A 17 -0.43 4.53 38.22
C MET A 17 -0.87 5.47 37.07
N LEU A 18 -0.29 6.67 36.98
CA LEU A 18 -0.60 7.63 35.90
C LEU A 18 0.08 7.30 34.56
N THR A 19 1.26 6.68 34.57
CA THR A 19 1.99 6.32 33.34
C THR A 19 1.74 4.89 32.86
N GLY A 20 0.90 4.12 33.55
CA GLY A 20 0.61 2.71 33.26
C GLY A 20 -0.40 2.46 32.14
N ALA A 21 -0.93 3.51 31.49
CA ALA A 21 -1.82 3.34 30.35
C ALA A 21 -1.01 2.89 29.14
N THR A 22 -0.85 1.59 28.96
CA THR A 22 -0.37 1.03 27.69
C THR A 22 -1.39 1.39 26.62
N ALA A 23 -1.01 2.29 25.71
CA ALA A 23 -1.77 2.57 24.52
C ALA A 23 -1.77 1.30 23.65
N PHE A 24 -2.78 0.45 23.81
CA PHE A 24 -3.04 -0.61 22.86
C PHE A 24 -3.53 0.04 21.57
N ALA A 25 -2.68 0.03 20.54
CA ALA A 25 -3.15 0.28 19.18
C ALA A 25 -4.23 -0.78 18.90
N ALA A 26 -5.49 -0.34 18.78
CA ALA A 26 -6.55 -1.24 18.37
C ALA A 26 -6.18 -1.76 16.98
N ASN A 27 -5.80 -3.03 16.88
CA ASN A 27 -5.66 -3.69 15.59
C ASN A 27 -6.96 -3.44 14.82
N GLY A 28 -6.88 -2.88 13.61
CA GLY A 28 -8.03 -2.43 12.82
C GLY A 28 -9.00 -3.54 12.36
N THR A 29 -8.92 -4.72 12.97
CA THR A 29 -9.74 -5.89 12.71
C THR A 29 -10.79 -6.05 13.80
N THR A 30 -12.07 -5.96 13.43
CA THR A 30 -13.19 -6.24 14.33
C THR A 30 -13.83 -7.56 13.94
N ASN A 31 -13.97 -8.48 14.91
CA ASN A 31 -14.69 -9.73 14.69
C ASN A 31 -16.21 -9.49 14.78
N ILE A 32 -16.95 -9.85 13.74
CA ILE A 32 -18.41 -9.77 13.71
C ILE A 32 -19.02 -11.19 13.67
N LYS A 33 -20.09 -11.42 14.44
CA LYS A 33 -20.87 -12.65 14.38
C LYS A 33 -22.05 -12.43 13.44
N VAL A 34 -22.10 -13.18 12.36
CA VAL A 34 -23.08 -13.01 11.28
C VAL A 34 -23.54 -14.37 10.78
N ALA A 35 -24.80 -14.46 10.36
CA ALA A 35 -25.33 -15.63 9.67
C ALA A 35 -25.07 -15.48 8.16
N ILE A 36 -24.55 -16.54 7.54
CA ILE A 36 -24.42 -16.65 6.08
C ILE A 36 -25.72 -17.22 5.53
N GLN A 37 -26.30 -16.56 4.53
CA GLN A 37 -27.55 -16.97 3.89
C GLN A 37 -27.38 -17.07 2.38
N LYS A 38 -27.93 -18.13 1.77
CA LYS A 38 -27.94 -18.26 0.31
C LYS A 38 -29.04 -17.38 -0.27
N LEU A 39 -28.67 -16.39 -1.07
CA LEU A 39 -29.62 -15.49 -1.74
C LEU A 39 -29.59 -15.67 -3.26
N GLY A 40 -30.76 -15.61 -3.88
CA GLY A 40 -30.89 -15.47 -5.34
C GLY A 40 -30.63 -14.02 -5.76
N ILE A 41 -29.75 -13.82 -6.74
CA ILE A 41 -29.49 -12.49 -7.32
C ILE A 41 -30.35 -12.35 -8.57
N TYR A 42 -31.21 -11.34 -8.56
CA TYR A 42 -32.07 -10.97 -9.67
C TYR A 42 -31.59 -9.63 -10.24
N VAL A 43 -31.48 -9.55 -11.56
CA VAL A 43 -31.18 -8.31 -12.29
C VAL A 43 -32.30 -8.12 -13.30
N ASP A 44 -32.97 -6.96 -13.24
CA ASP A 44 -34.14 -6.63 -14.06
C ASP A 44 -35.24 -7.71 -13.98
N GLY A 45 -35.56 -8.14 -12.75
CA GLY A 45 -36.59 -9.15 -12.48
C GLY A 45 -36.21 -10.60 -12.84
N THR A 46 -35.05 -10.84 -13.46
CA THR A 46 -34.62 -12.17 -13.87
C THR A 46 -33.55 -12.73 -12.94
N LYS A 47 -33.73 -13.96 -12.46
CA LYS A 47 -32.71 -14.64 -11.64
C LYS A 47 -31.45 -14.88 -12.48
N LYS A 48 -30.31 -14.32 -12.07
CA LYS A 48 -29.03 -14.47 -12.75
C LYS A 48 -28.13 -15.49 -12.07
N THR A 49 -28.07 -15.50 -10.74
CA THR A 49 -27.23 -16.42 -9.98
C THR A 49 -27.71 -16.56 -8.54
N SER A 50 -26.97 -17.27 -7.70
CA SER A 50 -27.17 -17.30 -6.25
C SER A 50 -25.83 -17.24 -5.53
N ALA A 51 -25.77 -16.50 -4.43
CA ALA A 51 -24.54 -16.24 -3.69
C ALA A 51 -24.77 -16.36 -2.19
N ASP A 52 -23.69 -16.66 -1.48
CA ASP A 52 -23.67 -16.64 -0.02
C ASP A 52 -23.53 -15.18 0.41
N ALA A 53 -24.55 -14.65 1.06
CA ALA A 53 -24.62 -13.27 1.53
C ALA A 53 -24.59 -13.22 3.05
N ILE A 54 -24.19 -12.06 3.56
CA ILE A 54 -24.09 -11.80 4.99
C ILE A 54 -25.02 -10.65 5.32
N ILE A 55 -25.81 -10.76 6.38
CA ILE A 55 -26.64 -9.66 6.88
C ILE A 55 -26.00 -9.11 8.15
N TYR A 56 -25.63 -7.83 8.13
CA TYR A 56 -25.01 -7.15 9.25
C TYR A 56 -25.53 -5.71 9.37
N ASN A 57 -25.98 -5.30 10.56
CA ASN A 57 -26.58 -3.99 10.82
C ASN A 57 -27.66 -3.57 9.81
N GLY A 58 -28.57 -4.50 9.47
CA GLY A 58 -29.64 -4.26 8.50
C GLY A 58 -29.17 -4.12 7.04
N THR A 59 -27.88 -4.29 6.77
CA THR A 59 -27.29 -4.25 5.42
C THR A 59 -26.95 -5.65 4.94
N THR A 60 -27.34 -5.96 3.70
CA THR A 60 -26.99 -7.22 3.04
C THR A 60 -25.72 -7.04 2.23
N TYR A 61 -24.66 -7.76 2.61
CA TYR A 61 -23.39 -7.81 1.92
C TYR A 61 -23.36 -9.02 1.00
N VAL A 62 -23.19 -8.77 -0.28
CA VAL A 62 -23.14 -9.80 -1.32
C VAL A 62 -21.76 -9.79 -1.96
N PRO A 63 -21.16 -10.96 -2.31
CA PRO A 63 -19.88 -10.98 -3.01
C PRO A 63 -19.94 -10.18 -4.30
N ALA A 64 -19.06 -9.18 -4.43
CA ALA A 64 -19.02 -8.30 -5.59
C ALA A 64 -18.85 -9.09 -6.91
N ARG A 65 -18.11 -10.21 -6.87
CA ARG A 65 -17.94 -11.12 -8.01
C ARG A 65 -19.26 -11.74 -8.47
N SER A 66 -20.13 -12.14 -7.55
CA SER A 66 -21.44 -12.69 -7.88
C SER A 66 -22.34 -11.64 -8.53
N VAL A 67 -22.30 -10.40 -8.04
CA VAL A 67 -23.03 -9.27 -8.62
C VAL A 67 -22.48 -8.95 -10.02
N SER A 68 -21.16 -8.88 -10.19
CA SER A 68 -20.51 -8.61 -11.48
C SER A 68 -20.87 -9.65 -12.54
N ASN A 69 -20.85 -10.93 -12.17
CA ASN A 69 -21.27 -12.01 -13.05
C ASN A 69 -22.75 -11.89 -13.43
N ALA A 70 -23.61 -11.49 -12.49
CA ALA A 70 -25.03 -11.30 -12.75
C ALA A 70 -25.32 -10.20 -13.78
N ILE A 71 -24.49 -9.14 -13.80
CA ILE A 71 -24.59 -8.02 -14.76
C ILE A 71 -23.69 -8.22 -16.01
N GLY A 72 -23.04 -9.37 -16.16
CA GLY A 72 -22.22 -9.70 -17.33
C GLY A 72 -20.99 -8.80 -17.48
N LYS A 73 -20.40 -8.36 -16.37
CA LYS A 73 -19.17 -7.56 -16.36
C LYS A 73 -18.03 -8.35 -15.75
N GLU A 74 -16.83 -8.17 -16.29
CA GLU A 74 -15.60 -8.66 -15.67
C GLU A 74 -15.31 -7.90 -14.38
N ILE A 75 -14.66 -8.57 -13.43
CA ILE A 75 -14.26 -7.99 -12.15
C ILE A 75 -12.79 -8.29 -11.90
N GLY A 76 -12.04 -7.29 -11.45
CA GLY A 76 -10.62 -7.42 -11.16
C GLY A 76 -10.20 -6.51 -10.01
N LEU A 77 -9.15 -6.92 -9.31
CA LEU A 77 -8.44 -6.07 -8.35
C LEU A 77 -7.17 -5.57 -9.03
N VAL A 78 -7.00 -4.25 -9.11
CA VAL A 78 -5.78 -3.64 -9.66
C VAL A 78 -5.29 -2.58 -8.67
N ASN A 79 -4.10 -2.79 -8.11
CA ASN A 79 -3.47 -1.96 -7.08
C ASN A 79 -4.32 -1.71 -5.83
N GLY A 80 -5.08 -2.71 -5.38
CA GLY A 80 -5.95 -2.61 -4.20
C GLY A 80 -7.34 -2.06 -4.48
N ASP A 81 -7.58 -1.50 -5.67
CA ASP A 81 -8.90 -1.02 -6.10
C ASP A 81 -9.68 -2.10 -6.84
N LEU A 82 -11.00 -2.11 -6.65
CA LEU A 82 -11.93 -3.03 -7.30
C LEU A 82 -12.53 -2.40 -8.57
N TYR A 83 -12.27 -3.03 -9.72
CA TYR A 83 -12.81 -2.63 -11.01
C TYR A 83 -13.90 -3.60 -11.47
N ILE A 84 -15.02 -3.05 -11.94
CA ILE A 84 -16.11 -3.78 -12.59
C ILE A 84 -16.27 -3.25 -14.03
N GLY A 85 -16.15 -4.13 -15.02
CA GLY A 85 -16.16 -3.79 -16.44
C GLY A 85 -14.77 -3.52 -16.98
N LYS A 86 -14.52 -2.30 -17.47
CA LYS A 86 -13.23 -1.94 -18.08
C LYS A 86 -12.13 -1.92 -17.01
N GLN A 87 -11.10 -2.74 -17.21
CA GLN A 87 -9.92 -2.75 -16.36
C GLN A 87 -8.88 -1.74 -16.88
N PRO A 88 -8.09 -1.12 -15.98
CA PRO A 88 -6.99 -0.27 -16.39
C PRO A 88 -5.97 -1.12 -17.15
N LYS A 89 -5.60 -0.67 -18.35
CA LYS A 89 -4.51 -1.29 -19.10
C LYS A 89 -3.23 -0.95 -18.35
N MET A 90 -2.56 -1.95 -17.76
CA MET A 90 -1.21 -1.75 -17.21
C MET A 90 -0.29 -1.47 -18.39
N THR A 91 0.10 -0.21 -18.58
CA THR A 91 0.62 0.27 -19.87
C THR A 91 2.11 0.57 -19.83
N ILE A 92 2.72 0.57 -18.64
CA ILE A 92 4.15 0.86 -18.49
C ILE A 92 4.84 -0.32 -17.80
N THR A 93 5.89 -0.83 -18.45
CA THR A 93 6.82 -1.82 -17.91
C THR A 93 7.96 -1.12 -17.16
N GLU A 94 8.72 -1.85 -16.36
CA GLU A 94 9.89 -1.32 -15.63
C GLU A 94 10.91 -0.67 -16.57
N SER A 95 11.19 -1.31 -17.70
CA SER A 95 12.10 -0.78 -18.73
C SER A 95 11.59 0.55 -19.31
N GLN A 96 10.27 0.68 -19.50
CA GLN A 96 9.66 1.92 -19.94
C GLN A 96 9.73 2.99 -18.84
N ALA A 97 9.51 2.65 -17.57
CA ALA A 97 9.65 3.57 -16.45
C ALA A 97 11.07 4.13 -16.31
N ILE A 98 12.08 3.26 -16.40
CA ILE A 98 13.50 3.65 -16.43
C ILE A 98 13.78 4.60 -17.60
N SER A 99 13.28 4.26 -18.80
CA SER A 99 13.47 5.08 -20.00
C SER A 99 12.81 6.46 -19.87
N LEU A 100 11.64 6.54 -19.25
CA LEU A 100 10.93 7.79 -19.00
C LEU A 100 11.70 8.70 -18.04
N VAL A 101 12.22 8.16 -16.94
CA VAL A 101 13.04 8.92 -15.97
C VAL A 101 14.34 9.39 -16.62
N LYS A 102 15.05 8.51 -17.33
CA LYS A 102 16.27 8.87 -18.07
C LYS A 102 16.02 10.04 -19.03
N LYS A 103 14.94 9.96 -19.80
CA LYS A 103 14.56 11.00 -20.77
C LYS A 103 14.20 12.33 -20.10
N LYS A 104 13.41 12.30 -19.02
CA LYS A 104 12.91 13.52 -18.36
C LYS A 104 14.03 14.30 -17.65
N TYR A 105 14.94 13.60 -16.98
CA TYR A 105 16.01 14.22 -16.19
C TYR A 105 17.37 14.25 -16.90
N GLY A 106 17.43 13.87 -18.17
CA GLY A 106 18.65 13.90 -18.97
C GLY A 106 19.75 12.98 -18.44
N VAL A 107 19.38 11.86 -17.82
CA VAL A 107 20.32 10.89 -17.24
C VAL A 107 20.96 10.06 -18.36
N SER A 108 22.04 10.59 -18.92
CA SER A 108 22.79 9.98 -20.02
C SER A 108 24.22 9.59 -19.64
N SER A 109 24.65 9.84 -18.39
CA SER A 109 25.99 9.49 -17.95
C SER A 109 26.12 7.97 -17.78
N PRO A 110 27.19 7.34 -18.31
CA PRO A 110 27.44 5.91 -18.14
C PRO A 110 27.76 5.53 -16.69
N LYS A 111 28.07 6.50 -15.83
CA LYS A 111 28.30 6.29 -14.39
C LYS A 111 27.01 6.23 -13.57
N LEU A 112 25.89 6.68 -14.14
CA LEU A 112 24.61 6.73 -13.44
C LEU A 112 23.84 5.43 -13.67
N HIS A 113 23.52 4.76 -12.56
CA HIS A 113 22.61 3.65 -12.48
C HIS A 113 21.18 4.18 -12.34
N VAL A 114 20.26 3.61 -13.13
CA VAL A 114 18.83 3.91 -13.06
C VAL A 114 18.08 2.60 -13.10
N GLU A 115 17.41 2.29 -12.00
CA GLU A 115 16.68 1.05 -11.84
C GLU A 115 15.36 1.26 -11.10
N VAL A 116 14.44 0.32 -11.28
CA VAL A 116 13.23 0.24 -10.45
C VAL A 116 13.64 -0.47 -9.18
N ASP A 117 13.51 0.21 -8.05
CA ASP A 117 13.81 -0.34 -6.72
C ASP A 117 12.65 -1.20 -6.21
N HIS A 118 11.45 -0.62 -6.13
CA HIS A 118 10.23 -1.34 -5.74
C HIS A 118 8.96 -0.73 -6.35
N LEU A 119 7.82 -1.34 -6.01
CA LEU A 119 6.48 -0.86 -6.35
C LEU A 119 5.83 -0.21 -5.13
N GLU A 120 5.32 1.00 -5.30
CA GLU A 120 4.52 1.68 -4.29
C GLU A 120 3.15 2.06 -4.90
N GLY A 121 2.09 1.36 -4.46
CA GLY A 121 0.74 1.53 -5.02
C GLY A 121 0.71 1.25 -6.54
N ASN A 122 0.28 2.25 -7.32
CA ASN A 122 0.26 2.21 -8.79
C ASN A 122 1.54 2.76 -9.44
N SER A 123 2.61 2.99 -8.69
CA SER A 123 3.83 3.60 -9.23
C SER A 123 5.04 2.68 -9.12
N TYR A 124 5.92 2.75 -10.13
CA TYR A 124 7.31 2.30 -9.98
C TYR A 124 8.09 3.35 -9.22
N VAL A 125 8.85 2.91 -8.22
CA VAL A 125 9.83 3.73 -7.54
C VAL A 125 11.17 3.54 -8.25
N VAL A 126 11.62 4.58 -8.95
CA VAL A 126 12.85 4.57 -9.73
C VAL A 126 13.95 5.30 -8.96
N HIS A 127 15.07 4.62 -8.74
CA HIS A 127 16.25 5.15 -8.08
C HIS A 127 17.31 5.53 -9.11
N VAL A 128 17.84 6.76 -8.99
CA VAL A 128 18.97 7.24 -9.79
C VAL A 128 20.15 7.49 -8.87
N TYR A 129 21.25 6.79 -9.11
CA TYR A 129 22.46 6.87 -8.28
C TYR A 129 23.75 6.63 -9.06
N GLU A 130 24.87 6.97 -8.46
CA GLU A 130 26.22 6.60 -8.90
C GLU A 130 26.90 5.81 -7.77
N VAL A 131 27.71 4.83 -8.13
CA VAL A 131 28.63 4.19 -7.19
C VAL A 131 29.98 4.87 -7.33
N VAL A 132 30.40 5.58 -6.27
CA VAL A 132 31.68 6.30 -6.22
C VAL A 132 32.67 5.45 -5.43
N ILE A 133 33.84 5.20 -6.00
CA ILE A 133 34.92 4.43 -5.36
C ILE A 133 35.88 5.42 -4.68
N ASP A 134 36.04 5.30 -3.37
CA ASP A 134 36.92 6.14 -2.55
C ASP A 134 38.36 5.64 -2.55
N ASP A 135 38.53 4.32 -2.44
CA ASP A 135 39.83 3.68 -2.46
C ASP A 135 39.85 2.60 -3.55
N VAL A 136 40.61 2.88 -4.60
CA VAL A 136 40.77 2.04 -5.78
C VAL A 136 41.48 0.71 -5.44
N LYS A 137 42.23 0.63 -4.33
CA LYS A 137 42.96 -0.58 -3.92
C LYS A 137 42.11 -1.54 -3.09
N SER A 138 41.27 -1.01 -2.19
CA SER A 138 40.35 -1.82 -1.39
C SER A 138 39.01 -2.06 -2.10
N GLY A 139 38.67 -1.23 -3.10
CA GLY A 139 37.36 -1.21 -3.73
C GLY A 139 36.29 -0.58 -2.84
N GLU A 140 36.68 0.04 -1.73
CA GLU A 140 35.76 0.75 -0.85
C GLU A 140 35.21 1.99 -1.55
N GLY A 141 33.91 2.19 -1.40
CA GLY A 141 33.17 3.26 -2.03
C GLY A 141 31.80 3.43 -1.40
N HIS A 142 31.04 4.38 -1.91
CA HIS A 142 29.70 4.70 -1.44
C HIS A 142 28.75 5.04 -2.59
N THR A 143 27.45 4.92 -2.30
CA THR A 143 26.39 5.24 -3.26
C THR A 143 25.97 6.70 -3.11
N ALA A 144 26.18 7.49 -4.17
CA ALA A 144 25.68 8.85 -4.28
C ALA A 144 24.30 8.84 -4.97
N THR A 145 23.24 9.11 -4.20
CA THR A 145 21.87 9.17 -4.75
C THR A 145 21.61 10.54 -5.37
N TYR A 146 21.17 10.55 -6.61
CA TYR A 146 20.79 11.76 -7.34
C TYR A 146 19.28 12.02 -7.31
N GLY A 147 18.45 10.99 -7.18
CA GLY A 147 17.01 11.18 -7.07
C GLY A 147 16.21 9.89 -6.93
N TRP A 148 15.00 10.06 -6.40
CA TRP A 148 13.96 9.04 -6.32
C TRP A 148 12.70 9.55 -7.00
N TYR A 149 12.12 8.75 -7.89
CA TYR A 149 11.01 9.17 -8.72
C TYR A 149 9.88 8.13 -8.70
N TYR A 150 8.65 8.61 -8.50
CA TYR A 150 7.45 7.84 -8.78
C TYR A 150 7.13 7.91 -10.27
N VAL A 151 6.92 6.76 -10.91
CA VAL A 151 6.39 6.65 -12.27
C VAL A 151 5.06 5.91 -12.24
N ASP A 152 3.96 6.63 -12.46
CA ASP A 152 2.63 6.03 -12.47
C ASP A 152 2.49 5.02 -13.62
N LYS A 153 2.08 3.79 -13.32
CA LYS A 153 2.06 2.66 -14.26
C LYS A 153 0.98 2.76 -15.33
N SER A 154 0.01 3.66 -15.13
CA SER A 154 -1.14 3.84 -16.03
C SER A 154 -0.94 5.03 -16.97
N SER A 155 -0.38 6.13 -16.48
CA SER A 155 -0.23 7.40 -17.19
C SER A 155 1.21 7.71 -17.59
N GLY A 156 2.20 7.14 -16.91
CA GLY A 156 3.60 7.50 -17.07
C GLY A 156 3.97 8.85 -16.47
N ALA A 157 3.08 9.45 -15.67
CA ALA A 157 3.39 10.67 -14.94
C ALA A 157 4.57 10.41 -13.99
N ILE A 158 5.55 11.31 -14.02
CA ILE A 158 6.76 11.21 -13.20
C ILE A 158 6.75 12.30 -12.13
N THR A 159 6.83 11.91 -10.86
CA THR A 159 6.86 12.81 -9.69
C THR A 159 8.14 12.58 -8.91
N SER A 160 8.86 13.66 -8.56
CA SER A 160 10.04 13.60 -7.71
C SER A 160 9.64 13.40 -6.25
N MET A 161 10.37 12.58 -5.51
CA MET A 161 10.14 12.42 -4.06
C MET A 161 10.72 13.58 -3.24
N PHE A 162 11.75 14.24 -3.76
CA PHE A 162 12.38 15.43 -3.20
C PHE A 162 12.96 16.31 -4.31
#